data_AF-A0AAU6J6T9-F1
#
_entry.id   AF-A0AAU6J6T9-F1
#
_cell.length_a   1.000
_cell.length_b   1.000
_cell.length_c   1.000
_cell.angle_alpha   90.00
_cell.angle_beta   90.00
_cell.angle_gamma   90.00
#
_symmetry.space_group_name_H-M   'P 1'
#
loop_
_entity.id
_entity.type
_entity.pdbx_description
1 polymer ?
#
loop_
_entity_poly.entity_id
_entity_poly.type
_entity_poly.pdbx_seq_one_letter_code
_entity_poly.pdbx_strand_id
1 'polypeptide(L)'
;MGAQYNQLAVAQPDATSGRADLLPLGELLGLEAPGDSAFTGMPHMGRPPRAFGGVTLAQALLAAGRTVDGGRQPHSLHAYFLRSVAPEASVAYEVERLRDGASYAARQVAARQDGMTVLSLSASFKKPENALDHQPEMPGAPAPDDCEAPYEAMAREHPERYAESVIPRAVDLRLVEADADELAARADGMSRRRCWLRAARPLPDEPLLHTAALAYLSDLTISPTAALPWEPHGARSARRPRVMLASLDHAMWFHRPARADAWLLYAQHTTNLSDGRAMSRGELWSQDGQLVASVLQEALIRHRPAAA
;
A
#
# COMPACT_ATOMS: atom_id res chain seq x y z
N MET A 1 -36.58 -2.65 31.01
CA MET A 1 -36.79 -1.83 29.80
C MET A 1 -35.40 -1.39 29.34
N GLY A 2 -34.70 -2.08 28.46
CA GLY A 2 -35.12 -2.52 27.13
C GLY A 2 -34.43 -1.63 26.09
N ALA A 3 -33.09 -1.66 26.04
CA ALA A 3 -32.33 -0.97 25.00
C ALA A 3 -31.90 -2.02 23.97
N GLN A 4 -32.57 -1.99 22.83
CA GLN A 4 -32.24 -2.78 21.65
C GLN A 4 -30.85 -2.39 21.18
N TYR A 5 -29.90 -3.31 21.32
CA TYR A 5 -28.65 -3.27 20.58
C TYR A 5 -28.99 -3.44 19.11
N ASN A 6 -28.81 -2.36 18.35
CA ASN A 6 -28.91 -2.40 16.91
C ASN A 6 -27.79 -3.32 16.41
N GLN A 7 -28.17 -4.50 15.93
CA GLN A 7 -27.28 -5.44 15.25
C GLN A 7 -26.81 -4.74 13.96
N LEU A 8 -25.65 -4.10 14.01
CA LEU A 8 -24.90 -3.80 12.79
C LEU A 8 -24.52 -5.14 12.19
N ALA A 9 -25.15 -5.45 11.06
CA ALA A 9 -24.84 -6.62 10.26
C ALA A 9 -23.33 -6.62 9.99
N VAL A 10 -22.62 -7.57 10.59
CA VAL A 10 -21.29 -7.96 10.14
C VAL A 10 -21.50 -8.42 8.70
N ALA A 11 -21.11 -7.59 7.73
CA ALA A 11 -21.13 -7.99 6.34
C ALA A 11 -20.33 -9.29 6.23
N GLN A 12 -21.00 -10.35 5.80
CA GLN A 12 -20.33 -11.60 5.50
C GLN A 12 -19.27 -11.33 4.44
N PRO A 13 -18.12 -12.03 4.48
CA PRO A 13 -17.14 -11.93 3.42
C PRO A 13 -17.84 -12.17 2.10
N ASP A 14 -17.58 -11.27 1.15
CA ASP A 14 -18.09 -11.33 -0.21
C ASP A 14 -17.75 -12.72 -0.77
N ALA A 15 -18.78 -13.57 -0.96
CA ALA A 15 -18.66 -14.95 -1.44
C ALA A 15 -18.15 -15.04 -2.89
N THR A 16 -17.74 -13.91 -3.46
CA THR A 16 -17.43 -13.68 -4.87
C THR A 16 -15.98 -13.95 -5.26
N SER A 17 -15.04 -14.05 -4.30
CA SER A 17 -13.61 -14.15 -4.68
C SER A 17 -13.15 -15.53 -5.16
N GLY A 18 -13.91 -16.60 -4.87
CA GLY A 18 -13.54 -17.99 -5.24
C GLY A 18 -12.17 -18.47 -4.72
N ARG A 19 -11.51 -17.69 -3.86
CA ARG A 19 -10.16 -17.94 -3.33
C ARG A 19 -10.25 -18.54 -1.93
N ALA A 20 -9.61 -19.69 -1.74
CA ALA A 20 -9.43 -20.31 -0.43
C ALA A 20 -8.28 -19.63 0.35
N ASP A 21 -8.28 -19.81 1.68
CA ASP A 21 -7.18 -19.46 2.58
C ASP A 21 -6.72 -17.99 2.59
N LEU A 22 -7.66 -17.04 2.46
CA LEU A 22 -7.35 -15.61 2.57
C LEU A 22 -6.71 -15.26 3.92
N LEU A 23 -5.66 -14.44 3.87
CA LEU A 23 -4.93 -13.95 5.04
C LEU A 23 -5.50 -12.61 5.51
N PRO A 24 -5.72 -12.41 6.82
CA PRO A 24 -6.19 -11.14 7.35
C PRO A 24 -5.08 -10.08 7.33
N LEU A 25 -5.19 -9.07 6.46
CA LEU A 25 -4.20 -7.98 6.36
C LEU A 25 -4.00 -7.27 7.71
N GLY A 26 -5.05 -7.10 8.51
CA GLY A 26 -4.94 -6.48 9.83
C GLY A 26 -3.96 -7.21 10.77
N GLU A 27 -3.91 -8.54 10.71
CA GLU A 27 -2.96 -9.33 11.51
C GLU A 27 -1.53 -9.21 10.97
N LEU A 28 -1.36 -9.15 9.64
CA LEU A 28 -0.04 -8.92 9.01
C LEU A 28 0.55 -7.56 9.38
N LEU A 29 -0.30 -6.56 9.61
CA LEU A 29 0.11 -5.22 10.07
C LEU A 29 0.25 -5.13 11.58
N GLY A 30 -0.06 -6.20 12.32
CA GLY A 30 0.01 -6.24 13.77
C GLY A 30 1.38 -5.86 14.31
N LEU A 31 1.37 -5.17 15.44
CA LEU A 31 2.55 -4.74 16.17
C LEU A 31 2.43 -5.13 17.64
N GLU A 32 3.49 -5.71 18.16
CA GLU A 32 3.74 -5.84 19.59
C GLU A 32 4.34 -4.53 20.12
N ALA A 33 4.02 -4.16 21.36
CA ALA A 33 4.46 -2.90 21.98
C ALA A 33 5.28 -3.18 23.25
N PRO A 34 6.59 -3.47 23.13
CA PRO A 34 7.48 -3.67 24.28
C PRO A 34 7.69 -2.41 25.14
N GLY A 35 7.29 -1.22 24.67
CA GLY A 35 7.31 0.00 25.46
C GLY A 35 6.53 1.15 24.80
N ASP A 36 6.48 2.31 25.47
CA ASP A 36 5.60 3.44 25.11
C ASP A 36 5.90 4.09 23.74
N SER A 37 7.09 3.85 23.18
CA SER A 37 7.53 4.38 21.89
C SER A 37 8.39 3.37 21.11
N ALA A 38 8.27 2.08 21.44
CA ALA A 38 9.00 0.99 20.81
C ALA A 38 8.02 -0.11 20.44
N PHE A 39 8.06 -0.54 19.18
CA PHE A 39 7.16 -1.56 18.64
C PHE A 39 7.97 -2.63 17.89
N THR A 40 7.43 -3.84 17.79
CA THR A 40 8.01 -4.92 17.00
C THR A 40 6.94 -5.47 16.06
N GLY A 41 7.27 -5.65 14.79
CA GLY A 41 6.38 -6.23 13.79
C GLY A 41 7.08 -7.29 12.96
N MET A 42 6.32 -8.31 12.55
CA MET A 42 6.82 -9.29 11.60
C MET A 42 6.57 -8.79 10.18
N PRO A 43 7.61 -8.68 9.33
CA PRO A 43 7.41 -8.50 7.91
C PRO A 43 6.88 -9.80 7.29
N HIS A 44 6.50 -9.73 6.01
CA HIS A 44 6.21 -10.93 5.23
C HIS A 44 6.90 -10.89 3.88
N MET A 45 7.08 -12.06 3.28
CA MET A 45 7.67 -12.24 1.96
C MET A 45 6.98 -11.37 0.90
N GLY A 46 7.80 -10.65 0.12
CA GLY A 46 7.43 -10.04 -1.16
C GLY A 46 8.04 -10.83 -2.34
N ARG A 47 8.08 -10.21 -3.53
CA ARG A 47 8.76 -10.76 -4.72
C ARG A 47 9.59 -9.68 -5.41
N PRO A 48 10.89 -9.90 -5.75
CA PRO A 48 11.77 -11.07 -5.49
C PRO A 48 12.07 -11.28 -3.98
N PRO A 49 12.71 -12.39 -3.52
CA PRO A 49 12.65 -12.84 -2.11
C PRO A 49 13.36 -11.87 -1.14
N ARG A 50 12.59 -10.88 -0.70
CA ARG A 50 12.86 -9.90 0.34
C ARG A 50 11.51 -9.56 0.94
N ALA A 51 11.49 -9.00 2.14
CA ALA A 51 10.24 -8.48 2.68
C ALA A 51 9.64 -7.40 1.76
N PHE A 52 8.32 -7.36 1.70
CA PHE A 52 7.61 -6.34 0.94
C PHE A 52 7.72 -4.97 1.64
N GLY A 53 8.19 -3.92 0.95
CA GLY A 53 8.39 -2.60 1.54
C GLY A 53 7.13 -2.01 2.20
N GLY A 54 5.97 -2.19 1.56
CA GLY A 54 4.68 -1.73 2.06
C GLY A 54 4.31 -2.25 3.46
N VAL A 55 4.74 -3.45 3.87
CA VAL A 55 4.48 -3.92 5.24
C VAL A 55 5.26 -3.12 6.27
N THR A 56 6.54 -2.84 6.00
CA THR A 56 7.40 -2.03 6.87
C THR A 56 6.94 -0.59 6.92
N LEU A 57 6.50 -0.04 5.78
CA LEU A 57 5.91 1.30 5.70
C LEU A 57 4.64 1.42 6.55
N ALA A 58 3.71 0.49 6.38
CA ALA A 58 2.44 0.46 7.09
C ALA A 58 2.62 0.25 8.60
N GLN A 59 3.48 -0.69 8.99
CA GLN A 59 3.83 -0.93 10.39
C GLN A 59 4.51 0.31 11.02
N ALA A 60 5.41 1.00 10.30
CA ALA A 60 6.01 2.23 10.80
C ALA A 60 4.97 3.35 11.01
N LEU A 61 4.00 3.51 10.09
CA LEU A 61 2.91 4.47 10.27
C LEU A 61 2.01 4.10 11.46
N LEU A 62 1.70 2.81 11.62
CA LEU A 62 0.90 2.31 12.74
C LEU A 62 1.61 2.55 14.09
N ALA A 63 2.92 2.27 14.15
CA ALA A 63 3.76 2.55 15.31
C ALA A 63 3.74 4.05 15.66
N ALA A 64 3.94 4.94 14.66
CA ALA A 64 3.86 6.38 14.87
C ALA A 64 2.49 6.80 15.43
N GLY A 65 1.40 6.35 14.80
CA GLY A 65 0.04 6.73 15.18
C GLY A 65 -0.38 6.23 16.56
N ARG A 66 0.11 5.07 17.00
CA ARG A 66 -0.14 4.55 18.36
C ARG A 66 0.47 5.42 19.48
N THR A 67 1.39 6.32 19.14
CA THR A 67 1.97 7.29 20.10
C THR A 67 1.28 8.67 20.05
N VAL A 68 0.18 8.80 19.32
CA VAL A 68 -0.52 10.07 19.10
C VAL A 68 -1.90 10.03 19.76
N ASP A 69 -2.12 10.95 20.70
CA ASP A 69 -3.38 11.09 21.42
C ASP A 69 -4.31 12.16 20.82
N GLY A 70 -5.50 12.29 21.39
CA GLY A 70 -6.40 13.42 21.15
C GLY A 70 -7.15 13.38 19.81
N GLY A 71 -7.38 12.17 19.29
CA GLY A 71 -8.16 11.94 18.07
C GLY A 71 -7.49 12.43 16.79
N ARG A 72 -6.18 12.71 16.82
CA ARG A 72 -5.44 13.16 15.63
C ARG A 72 -5.19 11.97 14.70
N GLN A 73 -5.48 12.14 13.42
CA GLN A 73 -5.26 11.13 12.39
C GLN A 73 -4.06 11.50 11.51
N PRO A 74 -3.36 10.53 10.90
CA PRO A 74 -2.32 10.82 9.93
C PRO A 74 -2.90 11.65 8.78
N HIS A 75 -2.20 12.72 8.37
CA HIS A 75 -2.51 13.44 7.14
C HIS A 75 -1.36 13.40 6.13
N SER A 76 -0.14 13.08 6.58
CA SER A 76 0.96 12.80 5.66
C SER A 76 2.01 11.88 6.26
N LEU A 77 2.75 11.23 5.36
CA LEU A 77 3.99 10.53 5.67
C LEU A 77 5.01 10.74 4.55
N HIS A 78 6.29 10.67 4.92
CA HIS A 78 7.43 10.60 4.02
C HIS A 78 8.39 9.55 4.55
N ALA A 79 8.80 8.61 3.71
CA ALA A 79 9.68 7.53 4.11
C ALA A 79 10.79 7.30 3.08
N TYR A 80 11.96 6.89 3.56
CA TYR A 80 13.06 6.37 2.74
C TYR A 80 13.31 4.91 3.05
N PHE A 81 13.36 4.07 2.02
CA PHE A 81 13.78 2.68 2.11
C PHE A 81 15.30 2.62 2.00
N LEU A 82 15.98 2.36 3.11
CA LEU A 82 17.43 2.44 3.17
C LEU A 82 18.09 1.10 2.89
N ARG A 83 17.45 0.00 3.30
CA ARG A 83 17.99 -1.36 3.20
C ARG A 83 16.88 -2.37 2.95
N SER A 84 17.28 -3.51 2.40
CA SER A 84 16.38 -4.67 2.30
C SER A 84 16.12 -5.25 3.67
N VAL A 85 14.89 -5.71 3.89
CA VAL A 85 14.46 -6.37 5.12
C VAL A 85 14.37 -7.87 4.88
N ALA A 86 14.94 -8.65 5.80
CA ALA A 86 14.80 -10.09 5.87
C ALA A 86 13.37 -10.45 6.35
N PRO A 87 12.62 -11.26 5.61
CA PRO A 87 11.23 -11.57 5.90
C PRO A 87 11.01 -12.53 7.07
N GLU A 88 12.02 -13.28 7.49
CA GLU A 88 11.93 -14.28 8.56
C GLU A 88 12.28 -13.73 9.95
N ALA A 89 12.68 -12.46 10.05
CA ALA A 89 13.07 -11.81 11.29
C ALA A 89 12.25 -10.55 11.55
N SER A 90 11.96 -10.28 12.82
CA SER A 90 11.19 -9.11 13.23
C SER A 90 11.90 -7.79 12.90
N VAL A 91 11.12 -6.74 12.71
CA VAL A 91 11.59 -5.35 12.60
C VAL A 91 11.19 -4.58 13.86
N ALA A 92 12.14 -3.89 14.47
CA ALA A 92 11.89 -2.97 15.57
C ALA A 92 11.57 -1.58 15.03
N TYR A 93 10.55 -0.92 15.55
CA TYR A 93 10.11 0.42 15.19
C TYR A 93 10.26 1.34 16.40
N GLU A 94 11.25 2.22 16.34
CA GLU A 94 11.54 3.22 17.38
C GLU A 94 10.89 4.54 16.98
N VAL A 95 10.00 5.06 17.84
CA VAL A 95 9.24 6.28 17.57
C VAL A 95 9.79 7.44 18.39
N GLU A 96 10.17 8.52 17.71
CA GLU A 96 10.52 9.80 18.32
C GLU A 96 9.34 10.78 18.23
N ARG A 97 9.00 11.40 19.37
CA ARG A 97 7.94 12.42 19.46
C ARG A 97 8.51 13.81 19.21
N LEU A 98 8.56 14.21 17.94
CA LEU A 98 9.13 15.51 17.55
C LEU A 98 8.32 16.71 18.05
N ARG A 99 6.98 16.61 18.03
CA ARG A 99 6.08 17.70 18.44
C ARG A 99 4.70 17.19 18.83
N ASP A 100 4.15 17.78 19.89
CA ASP A 100 2.73 17.68 20.26
C ASP A 100 2.15 19.09 20.42
N GLY A 101 1.59 19.63 19.34
CA GLY A 101 0.92 20.92 19.32
C GLY A 101 -0.59 20.81 19.60
N ALA A 102 -1.27 21.96 19.62
CA ALA A 102 -2.72 22.01 19.85
C ALA A 102 -3.52 21.25 18.78
N SER A 103 -3.19 21.44 17.50
CA SER A 103 -3.88 20.82 16.35
C SER A 103 -3.07 19.73 15.66
N TYR A 104 -1.73 19.84 15.65
CA TYR A 104 -0.83 18.95 14.91
C TYR A 104 0.13 18.21 15.84
N ALA A 105 0.45 16.98 15.49
CA ALA A 105 1.57 16.22 16.05
C ALA A 105 2.51 15.77 14.93
N ALA A 106 3.78 15.57 15.29
CA ALA A 106 4.80 15.05 14.38
C ALA A 106 5.56 13.91 15.06
N ARG A 107 5.84 12.85 14.29
CA ARG A 107 6.60 11.67 14.72
C ARG A 107 7.67 11.36 13.69
N GLN A 108 8.81 10.88 14.17
CA GLN A 108 9.82 10.23 13.35
C GLN A 108 9.92 8.77 13.79
N VAL A 109 10.10 7.85 12.84
CA VAL A 109 10.21 6.42 13.09
C VAL A 109 11.47 5.90 12.42
N ALA A 110 12.32 5.24 13.22
CA ALA A 110 13.40 4.41 12.71
C ALA A 110 12.96 2.95 12.78
N ALA A 111 12.76 2.33 11.62
CA ALA A 111 12.62 0.87 11.52
C ALA A 111 14.01 0.24 11.48
N ARG A 112 14.28 -0.74 12.33
CA ARG A 112 15.58 -1.41 12.47
C ARG A 112 15.46 -2.92 12.38
N GLN A 113 16.42 -3.53 11.70
CA GLN A 113 16.66 -4.97 11.70
C GLN A 113 18.16 -5.20 11.81
N ASP A 114 18.58 -6.14 12.67
CA ASP A 114 19.99 -6.42 12.99
C ASP A 114 20.78 -5.16 13.39
N GLY A 115 20.15 -4.27 14.15
CA GLY A 115 20.72 -2.99 14.61
C GLY A 115 20.79 -1.89 13.54
N MET A 116 20.52 -2.22 12.27
CA MET A 116 20.65 -1.29 11.15
C MET A 116 19.29 -0.67 10.79
N THR A 117 19.25 0.63 10.55
CA THR A 117 18.03 1.30 10.06
C THR A 117 17.70 0.84 8.64
N VAL A 118 16.55 0.23 8.46
CA VAL A 118 16.06 -0.30 7.18
C VAL A 118 15.08 0.67 6.51
N LEU A 119 14.32 1.42 7.30
CA LEU A 119 13.41 2.47 6.84
C LEU A 119 13.42 3.63 7.85
N SER A 120 13.40 4.86 7.33
CA SER A 120 13.22 6.08 8.10
C SER A 120 11.94 6.75 7.64
N LEU A 121 11.02 7.05 8.55
CA LEU A 121 9.73 7.67 8.24
C LEU A 121 9.49 8.90 9.12
N SER A 122 8.97 9.96 8.52
CA SER A 122 8.40 11.11 9.21
C SER A 122 6.91 11.16 8.91
N ALA A 123 6.06 11.25 9.94
CA ALA A 123 4.62 11.36 9.80
C ALA A 123 4.08 12.55 10.56
N SER A 124 3.05 13.18 10.00
CA SER A 124 2.32 14.26 10.65
C SER A 124 0.84 13.91 10.80
N PHE A 125 0.30 14.32 11.94
CA PHE A 125 -1.03 13.98 12.40
C PHE A 125 -1.78 15.27 12.73
N LYS A 126 -3.09 15.30 12.46
CA LYS A 126 -3.92 16.48 12.74
C LYS A 126 -5.27 16.11 13.31
N LYS A 127 -5.89 17.05 14.03
CA LYS A 127 -7.31 16.96 14.39
C LYS A 127 -8.19 17.13 13.14
N PRO A 128 -9.36 16.48 13.09
CA PRO A 128 -10.40 16.80 12.10
C PRO A 128 -10.85 18.26 12.24
N GLU A 129 -11.11 18.91 11.11
CA GLU A 129 -11.55 20.31 11.04
C GLU A 129 -12.57 20.45 9.90
N ASN A 130 -13.56 21.31 10.06
CA ASN A 130 -14.50 21.65 9.00
C ASN A 130 -13.99 22.88 8.24
N ALA A 131 -13.74 22.74 6.94
CA ALA A 131 -13.12 23.75 6.10
C ALA A 131 -13.63 23.66 4.66
N LEU A 132 -13.13 24.52 3.77
CA LEU A 132 -13.39 24.40 2.34
C LEU A 132 -12.88 23.04 1.84
N ASP A 133 -13.74 22.37 1.09
CA ASP A 133 -13.49 21.03 0.56
C ASP A 133 -13.71 21.03 -0.96
N HIS A 134 -12.68 20.61 -1.70
CA HIS A 134 -12.75 20.39 -3.14
C HIS A 134 -11.78 19.28 -3.54
N GLN A 135 -12.02 18.70 -4.71
CA GLN A 135 -11.17 17.70 -5.34
C GLN A 135 -11.41 17.71 -6.85
N PRO A 136 -10.50 17.13 -7.65
CA PRO A 136 -10.81 16.82 -9.04
C PRO A 136 -11.89 15.72 -9.14
N GLU A 137 -12.40 15.53 -10.35
CA GLU A 137 -13.25 14.39 -10.69
C GLU A 137 -12.42 13.11 -10.74
N MET A 138 -12.99 11.99 -10.26
CA MET A 138 -12.35 10.69 -10.32
C MET A 138 -12.17 10.26 -11.80
N PRO A 139 -10.98 9.76 -12.20
CA PRO A 139 -10.79 9.26 -13.55
C PRO A 139 -11.71 8.06 -13.82
N GLY A 140 -12.25 7.99 -15.04
CA GLY A 140 -13.13 6.88 -15.44
C GLY A 140 -12.41 5.53 -15.37
N ALA A 141 -13.13 4.52 -14.89
CA ALA A 141 -12.70 3.12 -14.87
C ALA A 141 -13.94 2.20 -14.91
N PRO A 142 -13.84 1.01 -15.51
CA PRO A 142 -14.85 -0.02 -15.36
C PRO A 142 -15.00 -0.44 -13.89
N ALA A 143 -16.15 -1.04 -13.56
CA ALA A 143 -16.39 -1.56 -12.23
C ALA A 143 -15.35 -2.65 -11.87
N PRO A 144 -15.03 -2.85 -10.58
CA PRO A 144 -14.05 -3.85 -10.16
C PRO A 144 -14.33 -5.27 -10.69
N ASP A 145 -15.61 -5.65 -10.80
CA ASP A 145 -16.03 -6.99 -11.25
C ASP A 145 -15.83 -7.22 -12.75
N ASP A 146 -15.74 -6.14 -13.54
CA ASP A 146 -15.50 -6.19 -14.99
C ASP A 146 -13.99 -6.15 -15.34
N CYS A 147 -13.12 -6.10 -14.33
CA CYS A 147 -11.68 -5.95 -14.51
C CYS A 147 -10.94 -7.30 -14.40
N GLU A 148 -9.73 -7.36 -14.95
CA GLU A 148 -8.88 -8.56 -14.86
C GLU A 148 -8.53 -8.86 -13.39
N ALA A 149 -8.65 -10.14 -13.01
CA ALA A 149 -8.48 -10.63 -11.65
C ALA A 149 -7.22 -11.50 -11.50
N PRO A 150 -5.99 -10.95 -11.54
CA PRO A 150 -4.79 -11.75 -11.64
C PRO A 150 -4.55 -12.67 -10.44
N TYR A 151 -4.98 -12.27 -9.24
CA TYR A 151 -4.84 -13.12 -8.04
C TYR A 151 -5.82 -14.29 -8.03
N GLU A 152 -7.02 -14.13 -8.59
CA GLU A 152 -7.99 -15.22 -8.75
C GLU A 152 -7.59 -16.17 -9.87
N ALA A 153 -7.10 -15.62 -11.00
CA ALA A 153 -6.52 -16.41 -12.07
C ALA A 153 -5.35 -17.27 -11.56
N MET A 154 -4.43 -16.67 -10.78
CA MET A 154 -3.33 -17.41 -10.16
C MET A 154 -3.80 -18.48 -9.18
N ALA A 155 -4.82 -18.22 -8.34
CA ALA A 155 -5.36 -19.25 -7.45
C ALA A 155 -5.93 -20.46 -8.21
N ARG A 156 -6.52 -20.22 -9.38
CA ARG A 156 -7.10 -21.26 -10.24
C ARG A 156 -6.05 -22.02 -11.06
N GLU A 157 -5.13 -21.29 -11.67
CA GLU A 157 -4.19 -21.82 -12.67
C GLU A 157 -2.86 -22.27 -12.06
N HIS A 158 -2.48 -21.70 -10.91
CA HIS A 158 -1.23 -21.95 -10.21
C HIS A 158 -1.43 -22.03 -8.68
N PRO A 159 -2.23 -22.99 -8.18
CA PRO A 159 -2.65 -23.04 -6.77
C PRO A 159 -1.48 -23.17 -5.79
N GLU A 160 -0.43 -23.92 -6.12
CA GLU A 160 0.78 -24.04 -5.28
C GLU A 160 1.46 -22.68 -5.09
N ARG A 161 1.68 -21.96 -6.20
CA ARG A 161 2.27 -20.61 -6.19
C ARG A 161 1.40 -19.63 -5.41
N TYR A 162 0.08 -19.75 -5.52
CA TYR A 162 -0.87 -18.93 -4.78
C TYR A 162 -0.78 -19.19 -3.28
N ALA A 163 -0.80 -20.46 -2.86
CA ALA A 163 -0.73 -20.88 -1.47
C ALA A 163 0.53 -20.36 -0.75
N GLU A 164 1.67 -20.33 -1.45
CA GLU A 164 2.95 -19.81 -0.96
C GLU A 164 3.04 -18.27 -0.93
N SER A 165 2.11 -17.56 -1.57
CA SER A 165 2.20 -16.10 -1.73
C SER A 165 1.31 -15.36 -0.73
N VAL A 166 1.90 -14.46 0.06
CA VAL A 166 1.16 -13.70 1.10
C VAL A 166 0.26 -12.61 0.49
N ILE A 167 0.80 -11.73 -0.36
CA ILE A 167 0.07 -10.57 -0.93
C ILE A 167 -1.25 -10.99 -1.63
N PRO A 168 -1.27 -11.98 -2.54
CA PRO A 168 -2.48 -12.40 -3.26
C PRO A 168 -3.56 -13.04 -2.38
N ARG A 169 -3.18 -13.44 -1.15
CA ARG A 169 -4.07 -13.96 -0.12
C ARG A 169 -4.54 -12.87 0.83
N ALA A 170 -3.82 -11.76 0.95
CA ALA A 170 -4.16 -10.65 1.84
C ALA A 170 -4.91 -9.49 1.16
N VAL A 171 -4.77 -9.36 -0.16
CA VAL A 171 -5.27 -8.24 -0.95
C VAL A 171 -6.01 -8.73 -2.18
N ASP A 172 -7.06 -8.01 -2.55
CA ASP A 172 -7.71 -8.12 -3.85
C ASP A 172 -7.14 -7.07 -4.79
N LEU A 173 -6.84 -7.50 -6.01
CA LEU A 173 -6.34 -6.65 -7.08
C LEU A 173 -7.17 -6.91 -8.33
N ARG A 174 -7.76 -5.84 -8.89
CA ARG A 174 -8.34 -5.86 -10.23
C ARG A 174 -7.60 -4.90 -11.13
N LEU A 175 -7.09 -5.38 -12.25
CA LEU A 175 -6.36 -4.55 -13.20
C LEU A 175 -7.32 -4.02 -14.25
N VAL A 176 -7.36 -2.69 -14.38
CA VAL A 176 -8.06 -2.05 -15.50
C VAL A 176 -7.22 -2.26 -16.75
N GLU A 177 -7.88 -2.68 -17.83
CA GLU A 177 -7.22 -2.82 -19.13
C GLU A 177 -6.76 -1.45 -19.64
N ALA A 178 -5.57 -1.42 -20.23
CA ALA A 178 -5.03 -0.17 -20.75
C ALA A 178 -5.68 0.17 -22.08
N ASP A 179 -6.16 1.41 -22.22
CA ASP A 179 -6.68 1.89 -23.50
C ASP A 179 -5.55 2.14 -24.52
N ALA A 180 -5.94 2.44 -25.76
CA ALA A 180 -4.99 2.65 -26.86
C ALA A 180 -4.01 3.79 -26.58
N ASP A 181 -4.45 4.86 -25.91
CA ASP A 181 -3.61 6.02 -25.59
C ASP A 181 -2.62 5.68 -24.48
N GLU A 182 -3.06 4.94 -23.46
CA GLU A 182 -2.19 4.43 -22.40
C GLU A 182 -1.14 3.45 -22.95
N LEU A 183 -1.51 2.61 -23.93
CA LEU A 183 -0.58 1.72 -24.61
C LEU A 183 0.41 2.49 -25.49
N ALA A 184 -0.04 3.52 -26.22
CA ALA A 184 0.82 4.36 -27.03
C ALA A 184 1.85 5.12 -26.17
N ALA A 185 1.40 5.73 -25.06
CA ALA A 185 2.27 6.47 -24.14
C ALA A 185 3.40 5.62 -23.53
N ARG A 186 3.19 4.30 -23.39
CA ARG A 186 4.25 3.38 -22.93
C ARG A 186 5.45 3.34 -23.85
N ALA A 187 5.25 3.52 -25.16
CA ALA A 187 6.36 3.58 -26.12
C ALA A 187 7.30 4.76 -25.83
N ASP A 188 6.76 5.85 -25.28
CA ASP A 188 7.51 7.05 -24.88
C ASP A 188 8.01 6.99 -23.42
N GLY A 189 7.91 5.83 -22.76
CA GLY A 189 8.29 5.64 -21.35
C GLY A 189 7.29 6.20 -20.33
N MET A 190 6.19 6.81 -20.79
CA MET A 190 5.13 7.35 -19.96
C MET A 190 4.08 6.28 -19.70
N SER A 191 4.20 5.60 -18.56
CA SER A 191 3.30 4.50 -18.21
C SER A 191 2.18 4.97 -17.31
N ARG A 192 0.96 4.63 -17.70
CA ARG A 192 -0.25 4.76 -16.88
C ARG A 192 -0.76 3.38 -16.47
N ARG A 193 -1.31 3.32 -15.27
CA ARG A 193 -1.99 2.14 -14.72
C ARG A 193 -3.16 2.60 -13.86
N ARG A 194 -4.29 1.93 -14.04
CA ARG A 194 -5.42 1.97 -13.12
C ARG A 194 -5.64 0.57 -12.57
N CYS A 195 -5.91 0.46 -11.27
CA CYS A 195 -6.28 -0.81 -10.66
C CYS A 195 -7.17 -0.59 -9.45
N TRP A 196 -8.09 -1.52 -9.21
CA TRP A 196 -8.86 -1.57 -7.98
C TRP A 196 -8.14 -2.42 -6.94
N LEU A 197 -8.12 -1.93 -5.71
CA LEU A 197 -7.45 -2.56 -4.57
C LEU A 197 -8.38 -2.58 -3.36
N ARG A 198 -8.31 -3.65 -2.56
CA ARG A 198 -8.84 -3.69 -1.18
C ARG A 198 -8.15 -4.79 -0.38
N ALA A 199 -8.21 -4.73 0.94
CA ALA A 199 -7.93 -5.89 1.78
C ALA A 199 -8.90 -7.02 1.42
N ALA A 200 -8.40 -8.25 1.29
CA ALA A 200 -9.21 -9.40 0.87
C ALA A 200 -10.20 -9.86 1.97
N ARG A 201 -9.94 -9.48 3.22
CA ARG A 201 -10.83 -9.73 4.36
C ARG A 201 -11.21 -8.41 5.03
N PRO A 202 -12.39 -8.35 5.69
CA PRO A 202 -12.77 -7.21 6.49
C PRO A 202 -11.71 -6.85 7.53
N LEU A 203 -11.51 -5.54 7.72
CA LEU A 203 -10.64 -4.99 8.76
C LEU A 203 -11.50 -4.51 9.94
N PRO A 204 -10.97 -4.56 11.19
CA PRO A 204 -11.59 -3.90 12.33
C PRO A 204 -11.86 -2.41 12.04
N ASP A 205 -12.89 -1.85 12.70
CA ASP A 205 -13.29 -0.44 12.58
C ASP A 205 -12.31 0.51 13.32
N GLU A 206 -11.03 0.43 12.98
CA GLU A 206 -9.95 1.24 13.53
C GLU A 206 -9.38 2.18 12.45
N PRO A 207 -9.64 3.49 12.51
CA PRO A 207 -9.23 4.44 11.46
C PRO A 207 -7.72 4.44 11.16
N LEU A 208 -6.89 4.28 12.20
CA LEU A 208 -5.43 4.23 12.04
C LEU A 208 -5.00 2.97 11.28
N LEU A 209 -5.61 1.82 11.56
CA LEU A 209 -5.34 0.57 10.85
C LEU A 209 -5.72 0.68 9.38
N HIS A 210 -6.87 1.28 9.06
CA HIS A 210 -7.24 1.53 7.67
C HIS A 210 -6.24 2.46 6.96
N THR A 211 -5.80 3.52 7.62
CA THR A 211 -4.81 4.45 7.06
C THR A 211 -3.45 3.76 6.83
N ALA A 212 -3.01 2.90 7.75
CA ALA A 212 -1.82 2.07 7.58
C ALA A 212 -2.00 1.05 6.44
N ALA A 213 -3.17 0.45 6.30
CA ALA A 213 -3.49 -0.45 5.18
C ALA A 213 -3.50 0.28 3.84
N LEU A 214 -3.93 1.55 3.76
CA LEU A 214 -3.78 2.36 2.54
C LEU A 214 -2.30 2.52 2.14
N ALA A 215 -1.41 2.74 3.12
CA ALA A 215 0.04 2.81 2.89
C ALA A 215 0.64 1.46 2.46
N TYR A 216 0.08 0.35 2.96
CA TYR A 216 0.44 -0.98 2.45
C TYR A 216 0.04 -1.15 0.98
N LEU A 217 -1.20 -0.79 0.63
CA LEU A 217 -1.77 -0.95 -0.71
C LEU A 217 -1.05 -0.06 -1.74
N SER A 218 -0.65 1.16 -1.37
CA SER A 218 -0.03 2.12 -2.28
C SER A 218 1.32 1.68 -2.85
N ASP A 219 2.10 0.89 -2.10
CA ASP A 219 3.43 0.41 -2.51
C ASP A 219 3.36 -0.83 -3.42
N LEU A 220 2.18 -1.48 -3.55
CA LEU A 220 2.04 -2.73 -4.33
C LEU A 220 2.32 -2.55 -5.82
N THR A 221 1.85 -1.45 -6.41
CA THR A 221 1.78 -1.30 -7.88
C THR A 221 2.47 -0.05 -8.41
N ILE A 222 2.86 0.90 -7.56
CA ILE A 222 3.41 2.19 -8.01
C ILE A 222 4.79 2.04 -8.66
N SER A 223 5.74 1.37 -8.01
CA SER A 223 7.03 1.03 -8.63
C SER A 223 6.85 0.15 -9.88
N PRO A 224 6.06 -0.94 -9.85
CA PRO A 224 5.76 -1.74 -11.05
C PRO A 224 5.15 -0.97 -12.23
N THR A 225 4.49 0.17 -12.00
CA THR A 225 3.95 1.01 -13.09
C THR A 225 5.06 1.56 -13.95
N ALA A 226 6.22 1.89 -13.38
CA ALA A 226 7.36 2.39 -14.12
C ALA A 226 8.05 1.35 -15.01
N ALA A 227 7.88 0.05 -14.75
CA ALA A 227 8.48 -1.01 -15.56
C ALA A 227 7.64 -1.42 -16.78
N LEU A 228 6.41 -0.93 -16.89
CA LEU A 228 5.48 -1.28 -17.98
C LEU A 228 5.98 -1.01 -19.41
N PRO A 229 6.88 -0.05 -19.70
CA PRO A 229 7.44 0.09 -21.05
C PRO A 229 8.27 -1.11 -21.51
N TRP A 230 8.83 -1.87 -20.57
CA TRP A 230 9.70 -3.01 -20.87
C TRP A 230 8.99 -4.35 -20.76
N GLU A 231 8.18 -4.54 -19.71
CA GLU A 231 7.51 -5.81 -19.44
C GLU A 231 6.32 -5.66 -18.49
N PRO A 232 5.33 -6.57 -18.55
CA PRO A 232 4.39 -6.75 -17.46
C PRO A 232 5.15 -7.09 -16.16
N HIS A 233 4.85 -6.38 -15.08
CA HIS A 233 5.47 -6.58 -13.77
C HIS A 233 4.43 -6.92 -12.70
N GLY A 234 4.84 -7.60 -11.64
CA GLY A 234 3.98 -7.94 -10.50
C GLY A 234 3.01 -9.08 -10.83
N ALA A 235 1.72 -8.86 -10.57
CA ALA A 235 0.68 -9.90 -10.65
C ALA A 235 0.53 -10.53 -12.04
N ARG A 236 0.88 -9.82 -13.11
CA ARG A 236 0.83 -10.30 -14.50
C ARG A 236 2.05 -11.12 -14.95
N SER A 237 3.07 -11.31 -14.12
CA SER A 237 4.30 -12.00 -14.54
C SER A 237 4.70 -13.16 -13.62
N ALA A 238 4.96 -14.31 -14.25
CA ALA A 238 5.57 -15.47 -13.62
C ALA A 238 7.09 -15.54 -13.84
N ARG A 239 7.61 -14.74 -14.77
CA ARG A 239 9.01 -14.79 -15.19
C ARG A 239 9.85 -13.89 -14.28
N ARG A 240 11.15 -14.22 -14.19
CA ARG A 240 12.11 -13.31 -13.58
C ARG A 240 12.10 -11.98 -14.36
N PRO A 241 11.84 -10.83 -13.72
CA PRO A 241 11.80 -9.55 -14.40
C PRO A 241 13.15 -9.22 -15.04
N ARG A 242 13.15 -8.72 -16.27
CA ARG A 242 14.29 -8.14 -16.98
C ARG A 242 14.75 -6.84 -16.34
N VAL A 243 13.85 -6.11 -15.69
CA VAL A 243 14.13 -4.88 -14.99
C VAL A 243 14.15 -5.13 -13.49
N MET A 244 15.20 -4.65 -12.82
CA MET A 244 15.27 -4.58 -11.37
C MET A 244 14.63 -3.29 -10.89
N LEU A 245 13.66 -3.43 -9.99
CA LEU A 245 13.03 -2.34 -9.26
C LEU A 245 13.40 -2.40 -7.77
N ALA A 246 13.61 -1.23 -7.17
CA ALA A 246 13.67 -1.07 -5.72
C ALA A 246 13.12 0.30 -5.34
N SER A 247 12.17 0.33 -4.40
CA SER A 247 11.65 1.58 -3.83
C SER A 247 12.79 2.36 -3.16
N LEU A 248 12.91 3.66 -3.44
CA LEU A 248 13.88 4.54 -2.78
C LEU A 248 13.21 5.34 -1.67
N ASP A 249 12.06 5.92 -1.98
CA ASP A 249 11.22 6.66 -1.04
C ASP A 249 9.73 6.32 -1.21
N HIS A 250 8.90 6.89 -0.35
CA HIS A 250 7.45 6.88 -0.48
C HIS A 250 6.87 8.08 0.29
N ALA A 251 6.04 8.88 -0.36
CA ALA A 251 5.33 9.98 0.27
C ALA A 251 3.83 9.85 0.02
N MET A 252 3.03 10.05 1.08
CA MET A 252 1.58 10.06 0.98
C MET A 252 0.98 11.24 1.70
N TRP A 253 -0.14 11.72 1.17
CA TRP A 253 -1.03 12.67 1.81
C TRP A 253 -2.42 12.07 1.87
N PHE A 254 -2.97 11.95 3.08
CA PHE A 254 -4.29 11.42 3.35
C PHE A 254 -5.27 12.58 3.48
N HIS A 255 -6.20 12.67 2.52
CA HIS A 255 -7.12 13.80 2.40
C HIS A 255 -8.45 13.52 3.09
N ARG A 256 -8.95 12.29 2.97
CA ARG A 256 -10.26 11.87 3.46
C ARG A 256 -10.19 10.51 4.15
N PRO A 257 -11.02 10.26 5.18
CA PRO A 257 -11.16 8.92 5.75
C PRO A 257 -11.63 7.92 4.70
N ALA A 258 -11.10 6.71 4.72
CA ALA A 258 -11.54 5.63 3.84
C ALA A 258 -11.34 4.26 4.49
N ARG A 259 -12.10 3.30 3.98
CA ARG A 259 -11.98 1.90 4.35
C ARG A 259 -11.09 1.16 3.37
N ALA A 260 -9.95 0.69 3.85
CA ALA A 260 -9.00 -0.10 3.06
C ALA A 260 -9.50 -1.51 2.66
N ASP A 261 -10.62 -1.98 3.22
CA ASP A 261 -11.33 -3.20 2.83
C ASP A 261 -12.56 -2.93 1.94
N ALA A 262 -12.79 -1.67 1.57
CA ALA A 262 -13.67 -1.29 0.46
C ALA A 262 -12.83 -1.07 -0.81
N TRP A 263 -13.46 -1.17 -1.98
CA TRP A 263 -12.78 -0.96 -3.25
C TRP A 263 -12.25 0.47 -3.38
N LEU A 264 -10.96 0.57 -3.71
CA LEU A 264 -10.26 1.81 -3.99
C LEU A 264 -9.66 1.75 -5.40
N LEU A 265 -9.97 2.73 -6.24
CA LEU A 265 -9.31 2.90 -7.53
C LEU A 265 -7.97 3.60 -7.29
N TYR A 266 -6.89 2.92 -7.67
CA TYR A 266 -5.55 3.49 -7.67
C TYR A 266 -5.16 3.87 -9.10
N ALA A 267 -5.16 5.17 -9.37
CA ALA A 267 -4.76 5.75 -10.65
C ALA A 267 -3.31 6.22 -10.57
N GLN A 268 -2.45 5.71 -11.45
CA GLN A 268 -1.00 5.79 -11.31
C GLN A 268 -0.36 6.15 -12.65
N HIS A 269 0.68 6.98 -12.61
CA HIS A 269 1.48 7.25 -13.80
C HIS A 269 2.94 7.60 -13.47
N THR A 270 3.84 7.33 -14.42
CA THR A 270 5.21 7.85 -14.36
C THR A 270 5.25 9.30 -14.84
N THR A 271 6.01 10.13 -14.13
CA THR A 271 6.24 11.53 -14.49
C THR A 271 7.65 11.79 -15.01
N ASN A 272 8.61 10.94 -14.62
CA ASN A 272 9.98 11.03 -15.08
C ASN A 272 10.65 9.65 -15.02
N LEU A 273 11.52 9.39 -15.98
CA LEU A 273 12.42 8.25 -15.96
C LEU A 273 13.77 8.70 -16.50
N SER A 274 14.77 8.78 -15.63
CA SER A 274 16.12 9.22 -15.99
C SER A 274 17.13 8.70 -14.98
N ASP A 275 18.38 8.54 -15.43
CA ASP A 275 19.52 8.20 -14.56
C ASP A 275 19.28 6.95 -13.66
N GLY A 276 18.65 5.93 -14.24
CA GLY A 276 18.35 4.68 -13.54
C GLY A 276 17.32 4.82 -12.41
N ARG A 277 16.48 5.86 -12.45
CA ARG A 277 15.38 6.09 -11.52
C ARG A 277 14.09 6.43 -12.27
N ALA A 278 12.96 6.12 -11.65
CA ALA A 278 11.65 6.47 -12.17
C ALA A 278 10.80 7.09 -11.06
N MET A 279 10.25 8.27 -11.35
CA MET A 279 9.31 8.97 -10.50
C MET A 279 7.89 8.61 -10.92
N SER A 280 7.08 8.18 -9.95
CA SER A 280 5.68 7.83 -10.14
C SER A 280 4.78 8.63 -9.21
N ARG A 281 3.61 9.01 -9.71
CA ARG A 281 2.53 9.62 -8.95
C ARG A 281 1.33 8.68 -8.93
N GLY A 282 0.64 8.60 -7.81
CA GLY A 282 -0.57 7.82 -7.62
C GLY A 282 -1.65 8.60 -6.88
N GLU A 283 -2.90 8.25 -7.14
CA GLU A 283 -4.09 8.80 -6.48
C GLU A 283 -5.04 7.65 -6.14
N LEU A 284 -5.39 7.55 -4.86
CA LEU A 284 -6.35 6.57 -4.35
C LEU A 284 -7.72 7.23 -4.24
N TRP A 285 -8.70 6.62 -4.90
CA TRP A 285 -10.08 7.09 -4.97
C TRP A 285 -11.02 6.05 -4.39
N SER A 286 -11.99 6.45 -3.58
CA SER A 286 -13.08 5.56 -3.19
C SER A 286 -14.02 5.32 -4.38
N GLN A 287 -14.79 4.24 -4.32
CA GLN A 287 -15.70 3.86 -5.40
C GLN A 287 -16.80 4.91 -5.68
N ASP A 288 -17.17 5.73 -4.69
CA ASP A 288 -18.08 6.87 -4.81
C ASP A 288 -17.39 8.16 -5.29
N GLY A 289 -16.12 8.08 -5.70
CA GLY A 289 -15.40 9.16 -6.37
C GLY A 289 -14.66 10.13 -5.45
N GLN A 290 -14.51 9.85 -4.14
CA GLN A 290 -13.75 10.73 -3.25
C GLN A 290 -12.24 10.48 -3.39
N LEU A 291 -11.46 11.56 -3.51
CA LEU A 291 -9.99 11.47 -3.51
C LEU A 291 -9.52 11.23 -2.07
N VAL A 292 -9.14 10.00 -1.78
CA VAL A 292 -8.75 9.53 -0.45
C VAL A 292 -7.32 9.94 -0.12
N ALA A 293 -6.39 9.67 -1.02
CA ALA A 293 -4.97 9.96 -0.81
C ALA A 293 -4.22 10.23 -2.11
N SER A 294 -3.15 11.00 -2.01
CA SER A 294 -2.15 11.19 -3.09
C SER A 294 -0.83 10.55 -2.68
N VAL A 295 -0.11 10.01 -3.66
CA VAL A 295 1.12 9.23 -3.49
C VAL A 295 2.19 9.71 -4.46
N LEU A 296 3.42 9.86 -3.98
CA LEU A 296 4.61 10.05 -4.81
C LEU A 296 5.68 9.05 -4.38
N GLN A 297 6.40 8.49 -5.36
CA GLN A 297 7.49 7.56 -5.11
C GLN A 297 8.51 7.60 -6.24
N GLU A 298 9.78 7.68 -5.87
CA GLU A 298 10.90 7.37 -6.74
C GLU A 298 11.36 5.92 -6.50
N ALA A 299 11.61 5.22 -7.61
CA ALA A 299 12.14 3.88 -7.60
C ALA A 299 13.44 3.82 -8.41
N LEU A 300 14.41 3.05 -7.93
CA LEU A 300 15.52 2.61 -8.76
C LEU A 300 14.99 1.67 -9.84
N ILE A 301 15.41 1.90 -11.07
CA ILE A 301 15.07 1.08 -12.23
C ILE A 301 16.32 0.78 -13.05
N ARG A 302 16.64 -0.51 -13.22
CA ARG A 302 17.84 -0.94 -13.96
C ARG A 302 17.59 -2.20 -14.76
N HIS A 303 18.15 -2.30 -15.95
CA HIS A 303 18.22 -3.58 -16.65
C HIS A 303 19.07 -4.57 -15.85
N ARG A 304 18.56 -5.79 -15.70
CA ARG A 304 19.39 -6.90 -15.27
C ARG A 304 20.34 -7.26 -16.41
N PRO A 305 21.62 -7.55 -16.11
CA PRO A 305 22.48 -8.20 -17.09
C PRO A 305 21.80 -9.47 -17.60
N ALA A 306 21.94 -9.76 -18.90
CA ALA A 306 21.56 -11.07 -19.42
C ALA A 306 22.27 -12.15 -18.58
N ALA A 307 21.55 -13.21 -18.21
CA ALA A 307 22.22 -14.35 -17.60
C ALA A 307 23.25 -14.88 -18.61
N ALA A 308 24.52 -14.90 -18.22
CA ALA A 308 25.57 -15.58 -18.96
C ALA A 308 25.31 -17.10 -18.97
#